data_AF-A0A3B9QH55-F1
#
_entry.id   AF-A0A3B9QH55-F1
#
_cell.length_a   1.000
_cell.length_b   1.000
_cell.length_c   1.000
_cell.angle_alpha   90.00
_cell.angle_beta   90.00
_cell.angle_gamma   90.00
#
_symmetry.space_group_name_H-M   'P 1'
#
loop_
_entity.id
_entity.type
_entity.pdbx_description
1 polymer ?
#
loop_
_entity_poly.entity_id
_entity_poly.type
_entity_poly.pdbx_seq_one_letter_code
_entity_poly.pdbx_strand_id
1 'polypeptide(L)'
;VILCDSDGAPILDKHQRPTEARAFFKPDEIEMHDDWHTSGLRGSGSNSYTAHNLEIPDYRVATVEALRASALADSPIYRFPRFGYLALPIGSIALGMAHDAIEEALGIAKSKTPTGSSRSLSSRPAFHRDVALAESSLRAARSLFYKDIETAWDEAQKTAGSLETRRLLRTSTVHAVTTAIDIIDRMYTTVGGSSVYEESALQRHFRDVHVASQHMMVAEPVMELAGRVMSGIDDQAPGL
;
A
#
# COMPACT_ATOMS: atom_id res chain seq x y z
N VAL A 1 18.48 -6.92 8.11
CA VAL A 1 19.84 -7.47 8.12
C VAL A 1 19.80 -8.90 8.62
N ILE A 2 20.70 -9.76 8.15
CA ILE A 2 20.91 -11.11 8.72
C ILE A 2 22.01 -10.97 9.77
N LEU A 3 21.79 -11.55 10.95
CA LEU A 3 22.82 -11.59 11.98
C LEU A 3 23.81 -12.71 11.66
N CYS A 4 25.11 -12.39 11.70
CA CYS A 4 26.20 -13.34 11.54
C CYS A 4 27.11 -13.33 12.76
N ASP A 5 27.80 -14.44 13.01
CA ASP A 5 28.86 -14.51 14.01
C ASP A 5 30.16 -13.83 13.52
N SER A 6 31.22 -13.91 14.33
CA SER A 6 32.53 -13.32 14.02
C SER A 6 33.20 -13.90 12.78
N ASP A 7 32.83 -15.11 12.36
CA ASP A 7 33.37 -15.79 11.18
C ASP A 7 32.51 -15.53 9.93
N GLY A 8 31.44 -14.74 10.07
CA GLY A 8 30.51 -14.37 9.00
C GLY A 8 29.44 -15.43 8.73
N ALA A 9 29.36 -16.49 9.53
CA ALA A 9 28.31 -17.50 9.39
C ALA A 9 26.98 -16.98 9.96
N PRO A 10 25.83 -17.21 9.29
CA PRO A 10 24.54 -16.78 9.80
C PRO A 10 24.21 -17.38 11.15
N ILE A 11 23.80 -16.55 12.10
CA ILE A 11 23.25 -17.00 13.38
C ILE A 11 21.84 -17.53 13.11
N LEU A 12 21.59 -18.80 13.43
CA LEU A 12 20.30 -19.45 13.15
C LEU A 12 19.29 -19.23 14.28
N ASP A 13 18.01 -19.07 13.90
CA ASP A 13 16.89 -19.04 14.82
C ASP A 13 16.53 -20.46 15.32
N LYS A 14 15.58 -20.56 16.24
CA LYS A 14 15.09 -21.85 16.78
C LYS A 14 14.52 -22.81 15.73
N HIS A 15 14.26 -22.34 14.51
CA HIS A 15 13.76 -23.11 13.38
C HIS A 15 14.87 -23.39 12.33
N GLN A 16 16.14 -23.18 12.67
CA GLN A 16 17.30 -23.39 11.78
C GLN A 16 17.32 -22.48 10.55
N ARG A 17 16.75 -21.27 10.65
CA ARG A 17 16.77 -20.25 9.59
C ARG A 17 17.68 -19.09 9.97
N PRO A 18 18.30 -18.37 9.02
CA PRO A 18 19.07 -17.16 9.33
C PRO A 18 18.25 -16.16 10.16
N THR A 19 18.83 -15.67 11.26
CA THR A 19 18.16 -14.74 12.16
C THR A 19 18.08 -13.37 11.50
N GLU A 20 16.86 -12.94 11.18
CA GLU A 20 16.61 -11.59 10.71
C GLU A 20 16.52 -10.59 11.87
N ALA A 21 17.17 -9.45 11.69
CA ALA A 21 17.04 -8.29 12.54
C ALA A 21 16.71 -7.02 11.74
N ARG A 22 16.15 -6.04 12.44
CA ARG A 22 16.03 -4.65 11.99
C ARG A 22 17.15 -3.87 12.65
N ALA A 23 17.98 -3.21 11.83
CA ALA A 23 19.02 -2.31 12.28
C ALA A 23 18.58 -0.87 12.01
N PHE A 24 18.81 0.02 12.97
CA PHE A 24 18.47 1.44 12.86
C PHE A 24 19.73 2.27 12.66
N PHE A 25 19.87 2.85 11.47
CA PHE A 25 20.99 3.71 11.09
C PHE A 25 20.60 5.18 11.22
N LYS A 26 21.58 6.03 11.50
CA LYS A 26 21.44 7.49 11.40
C LYS A 26 21.66 7.93 9.95
N PRO A 27 21.14 9.10 9.56
CA PRO A 27 21.36 9.63 8.21
C PRO A 27 22.83 9.81 7.81
N ASP A 28 23.71 10.14 8.76
CA ASP A 28 25.16 10.31 8.54
C ASP A 28 25.93 8.99 8.50
N GLU A 29 25.29 7.87 8.80
CA GLU A 29 25.86 6.52 8.75
C GLU A 29 25.56 5.80 7.43
N ILE A 30 24.71 6.38 6.57
CA ILE A 30 24.30 5.77 5.30
C ILE A 30 24.66 6.67 4.11
N GLU A 31 24.93 6.04 2.98
CA GLU A 31 25.02 6.72 1.69
C GLU A 31 23.72 6.47 0.92
N MET A 32 22.97 7.54 0.65
CA MET A 32 21.78 7.49 -0.20
C MET A 32 22.19 7.54 -1.67
N HIS A 33 21.64 6.65 -2.50
CA HIS A 33 21.93 6.59 -3.94
C HIS A 33 20.84 7.29 -4.75
N ASP A 34 21.21 8.04 -5.79
CA ASP A 34 20.22 8.60 -6.72
C ASP A 34 19.82 7.59 -7.80
N ASP A 35 18.94 6.65 -7.46
CA ASP A 35 18.49 5.57 -8.33
C ASP A 35 16.96 5.45 -8.47
N TRP A 36 16.18 6.34 -7.85
CA TRP A 36 14.71 6.35 -7.93
C TRP A 36 14.19 7.09 -9.17
N HIS A 37 14.52 6.61 -10.37
CA HIS A 37 14.11 7.20 -11.64
C HIS A 37 12.87 6.51 -12.22
N THR A 38 11.71 6.69 -11.60
CA THR A 38 10.47 5.99 -11.95
C THR A 38 9.49 6.83 -12.78
N SER A 39 8.48 6.15 -13.35
CA SER A 39 7.39 6.76 -14.12
C SER A 39 6.33 7.44 -13.24
N GLY A 40 6.19 7.00 -11.98
CA GLY A 40 5.23 7.49 -10.99
C GLY A 40 5.78 7.31 -9.56
N LEU A 41 5.13 7.93 -8.58
CA LEU A 41 5.63 8.08 -7.20
C LEU A 41 7.04 8.68 -7.12
N ARG A 42 7.42 9.52 -8.09
CA ARG A 42 8.76 10.13 -8.15
C ARG A 42 9.09 10.96 -6.90
N GLY A 43 8.06 11.60 -6.32
CA GLY A 43 8.19 12.41 -5.11
C GLY A 43 8.43 11.62 -3.82
N SER A 44 8.37 10.28 -3.84
CA SER A 44 8.64 9.46 -2.65
C SER A 44 10.13 9.37 -2.32
N GLY A 45 11.01 9.55 -3.31
CA GLY A 45 12.45 9.37 -3.13
C GLY A 45 12.79 7.99 -2.54
N SER A 46 12.22 6.91 -3.09
CA SER A 46 12.44 5.53 -2.61
C SER A 46 13.81 4.99 -3.05
N ASN A 47 14.82 5.83 -2.87
CA ASN A 47 16.21 5.63 -3.21
C ASN A 47 16.81 4.48 -2.39
N SER A 48 17.67 3.69 -3.01
CA SER A 48 18.49 2.72 -2.28
C SER A 48 19.48 3.45 -1.37
N TYR A 49 19.94 2.75 -0.33
CA TYR A 49 21.03 3.22 0.50
C TYR A 49 21.98 2.09 0.85
N THR A 50 23.23 2.45 1.12
CA THR A 50 24.26 1.53 1.62
C THR A 50 24.77 1.98 2.98
N ALA A 51 25.20 0.99 3.76
CA ALA A 51 25.88 1.17 5.04
C ALA A 51 27.13 0.29 4.99
N HIS A 52 28.31 0.87 5.25
CA HIS A 52 29.59 0.18 5.08
C HIS A 52 30.35 0.09 6.40
N ASN A 53 30.61 -1.14 6.86
CA ASN A 53 31.48 -1.44 8.00
C ASN A 53 31.20 -0.58 9.24
N LEU A 54 29.92 -0.43 9.60
CA LEU A 54 29.51 0.35 10.77
C LEU A 54 29.56 -0.50 12.03
N GLU A 55 30.12 0.08 13.09
CA GLU A 55 29.88 -0.40 14.45
C GLU A 55 28.61 0.26 14.98
N ILE A 56 27.58 -0.54 15.22
CA ILE A 56 26.30 -0.05 15.75
C ILE A 56 26.04 -0.62 17.14
N PRO A 57 25.62 0.20 18.12
CA PRO A 57 25.23 -0.30 19.43
C PRO A 57 24.09 -1.32 19.34
N ASP A 58 24.11 -2.31 20.24
CA ASP A 58 23.13 -3.38 20.34
C ASP A 58 21.68 -2.89 20.45
N TYR A 59 21.44 -1.80 21.18
CA TYR A 59 20.12 -1.20 21.34
C TYR A 59 19.50 -0.66 20.04
N ARG A 60 20.27 -0.55 18.94
CA ARG A 60 19.79 -0.19 17.59
C ARG A 60 19.55 -1.41 16.70
N VAL A 61 19.58 -2.62 17.26
CA VAL A 61 19.32 -3.86 16.55
C VAL A 61 18.20 -4.62 17.25
N ALA A 62 17.14 -4.93 16.53
CA ALA A 62 15.99 -5.65 17.05
C ALA A 62 15.66 -6.88 16.22
N THR A 63 15.69 -8.06 16.83
CA THR A 63 15.19 -9.30 16.21
C THR A 63 13.67 -9.40 16.35
N VAL A 64 13.04 -10.23 15.53
CA VAL A 64 11.59 -10.52 15.66
C VAL A 64 11.27 -11.12 17.03
N GLU A 65 12.16 -11.94 17.57
CA GLU A 65 12.01 -12.56 18.90
C GLU A 65 12.12 -11.52 20.02
N ALA A 66 13.11 -10.62 19.97
CA ALA A 66 13.24 -9.53 20.93
C ALA A 66 12.01 -8.61 20.94
N LEU A 67 11.46 -8.30 19.76
CA LEU A 67 10.22 -7.51 19.66
C LEU A 67 9.01 -8.23 20.28
N ARG A 68 8.92 -9.55 20.15
CA ARG A 68 7.85 -10.37 20.74
C ARG A 68 8.00 -10.57 22.25
N ALA A 69 9.23 -10.57 22.77
CA ALA A 69 9.52 -10.68 24.18
C ALA A 69 9.46 -9.33 24.94
N SER A 70 9.32 -8.22 24.21
CA SER A 70 9.21 -6.88 24.80
C SER A 70 7.97 -6.75 25.69
N ALA A 71 8.09 -6.01 26.80
CA ALA A 71 6.95 -5.63 27.63
C ALA A 71 5.87 -4.84 26.86
N LEU A 72 6.24 -4.25 25.72
CA LEU A 72 5.30 -3.56 24.85
C LEU A 72 4.51 -4.50 23.93
N ALA A 73 4.92 -5.76 23.75
CA ALA A 73 4.33 -6.69 22.79
C ALA A 73 2.81 -6.90 23.00
N ASP A 74 2.35 -6.75 24.23
CA ASP A 74 0.93 -6.86 24.60
C ASP A 74 0.11 -5.58 24.35
N SER A 75 0.74 -4.47 23.96
CA SER A 75 -0.02 -3.26 23.63
C SER A 75 -0.82 -3.47 22.33
N PRO A 76 -2.04 -2.92 22.21
CA PRO A 76 -2.91 -3.17 21.05
C PRO A 76 -2.23 -2.90 19.69
N ILE A 77 -1.42 -1.84 19.59
CA ILE A 77 -0.71 -1.49 18.35
C ILE A 77 0.29 -2.57 17.90
N TYR A 78 0.87 -3.33 18.83
CA TYR A 78 1.81 -4.42 18.52
C TYR A 78 1.13 -5.78 18.32
N ARG A 79 -0.13 -5.91 18.77
CA ARG A 79 -1.03 -7.04 18.47
C ARG A 79 -1.71 -6.90 17.10
N PHE A 80 -1.83 -5.68 16.59
CA PHE A 80 -2.40 -5.42 15.27
C PHE A 80 -1.61 -6.16 14.17
N PRO A 81 -2.28 -6.79 13.18
CA PRO A 81 -1.63 -7.52 12.11
C PRO A 81 -0.52 -6.73 11.40
N ARG A 82 0.73 -7.20 11.51
CA ARG A 82 1.92 -6.51 10.98
C ARG A 82 1.84 -6.25 9.47
N PHE A 83 1.55 -7.28 8.66
CA PHE A 83 1.50 -7.13 7.21
C PHE A 83 0.26 -6.35 6.76
N GLY A 84 -0.85 -6.44 7.52
CA GLY A 84 -1.98 -5.53 7.36
C GLY A 84 -1.53 -4.08 7.56
N TYR A 85 -0.94 -3.77 8.71
CA TYR A 85 -0.47 -2.44 9.09
C TYR A 85 0.44 -1.79 8.04
N LEU A 86 1.42 -2.54 7.53
CA LEU A 86 2.33 -2.07 6.48
C LEU A 86 1.64 -1.79 5.15
N ALA A 87 0.51 -2.43 4.86
CA ALA A 87 -0.22 -2.26 3.61
C ALA A 87 -1.24 -1.11 3.65
N LEU A 88 -1.77 -0.77 4.84
CA LEU A 88 -2.81 0.26 4.99
C LEU A 88 -2.43 1.62 4.38
N PRO A 89 -1.19 2.14 4.51
CA PRO A 89 -0.82 3.40 3.89
C PRO A 89 -0.99 3.38 2.36
N ILE A 90 -0.67 2.27 1.71
CA ILE A 90 -0.76 2.13 0.25
C ILE A 90 -2.22 2.18 -0.20
N GLY A 91 -3.10 1.43 0.48
CA GLY A 91 -4.55 1.49 0.22
C GLY A 91 -5.13 2.87 0.47
N SER A 92 -4.71 3.53 1.56
CA SER A 92 -5.18 4.88 1.91
C SER A 92 -4.77 5.93 0.87
N ILE A 93 -3.53 5.89 0.41
CA ILE A 93 -3.00 6.79 -0.64
C ILE A 93 -3.74 6.54 -1.96
N ALA A 94 -3.92 5.28 -2.36
CA ALA A 94 -4.65 4.94 -3.58
C ALA A 94 -6.11 5.45 -3.56
N LEU A 95 -6.83 5.24 -2.46
CA LEU A 95 -8.19 5.77 -2.29
C LEU A 95 -8.24 7.31 -2.31
N GLY A 96 -7.20 7.97 -1.79
CA GLY A 96 -7.04 9.43 -1.87
C GLY A 96 -6.84 9.92 -3.30
N MET A 97 -5.96 9.27 -4.07
CA MET A 97 -5.76 9.59 -5.49
C MET A 97 -7.03 9.36 -6.31
N ALA A 98 -7.79 8.29 -6.03
CA ALA A 98 -9.05 8.01 -6.71
C ALA A 98 -10.13 9.07 -6.41
N HIS A 99 -10.22 9.53 -5.16
CA HIS A 99 -11.08 10.65 -4.79
C HIS A 99 -10.72 11.92 -5.57
N ASP A 100 -9.44 12.30 -5.56
CA ASP A 100 -8.99 13.52 -6.24
C ASP A 100 -9.17 13.45 -7.77
N ALA A 101 -8.99 12.27 -8.37
CA ALA A 101 -9.26 12.06 -9.79
C ALA A 101 -10.74 12.27 -10.17
N ILE A 102 -11.68 11.89 -9.30
CA ILE A 102 -13.12 12.16 -9.50
C ILE A 102 -13.38 13.67 -9.44
N GLU A 103 -12.83 14.35 -8.43
CA GLU A 103 -13.01 15.80 -8.25
C GLU A 103 -12.40 16.61 -9.40
N GLU A 104 -11.20 16.24 -9.88
CA GLU A 104 -10.59 16.89 -11.02
C GLU A 104 -11.41 16.66 -12.31
N ALA A 105 -11.90 15.44 -12.53
CA ALA A 105 -12.77 15.16 -13.68
C ALA A 105 -14.06 16.01 -13.65
N LEU A 106 -14.69 16.13 -12.47
CA LEU A 106 -15.83 17.02 -12.24
C LEU A 106 -15.49 18.49 -12.47
N GLY A 107 -14.32 18.94 -12.02
CA GLY A 107 -13.82 20.30 -12.24
C GLY A 107 -13.62 20.63 -13.71
N ILE A 108 -12.87 19.79 -14.43
CA ILE A 108 -12.59 19.95 -15.86
C ILE A 108 -13.89 19.91 -16.67
N ALA A 109 -14.82 19.03 -16.32
CA ALA A 109 -16.05 18.84 -17.09
C ALA A 109 -16.94 20.08 -17.15
N LYS A 110 -16.84 20.99 -16.17
CA LYS A 110 -17.61 22.24 -16.11
C LYS A 110 -17.24 23.22 -17.22
N SER A 111 -15.97 23.30 -17.59
CA SER A 111 -15.45 24.26 -18.58
C SER A 111 -15.08 23.61 -19.91
N LYS A 112 -14.80 22.31 -19.93
CA LYS A 112 -14.36 21.59 -21.13
C LYS A 112 -15.51 21.34 -22.10
N THR A 113 -15.32 21.77 -23.35
CA THR A 113 -16.07 21.28 -24.51
C THR A 113 -15.15 20.40 -25.34
N PRO A 114 -15.42 19.08 -25.46
CA PRO A 114 -14.61 18.19 -26.29
C PRO A 114 -14.54 18.64 -27.75
N THR A 115 -13.38 18.51 -28.39
CA THR A 115 -13.21 18.83 -29.80
C THR A 115 -14.23 18.09 -30.66
N GLY A 116 -14.90 18.81 -31.56
CA GLY A 116 -15.98 18.25 -32.40
C GLY A 116 -17.35 18.14 -31.70
N SER A 117 -17.48 18.64 -30.46
CA SER A 117 -18.76 18.74 -29.73
C SER A 117 -19.22 20.19 -29.62
N SER A 118 -20.53 20.42 -29.69
CA SER A 118 -21.17 21.70 -29.28
C SER A 118 -21.56 21.72 -27.79
N ARG A 119 -21.39 20.59 -27.11
CA ARG A 119 -21.82 20.34 -25.74
C ARG A 119 -20.63 20.16 -24.81
N SER A 120 -20.72 20.73 -23.61
CA SER A 120 -19.72 20.54 -22.54
C SER A 120 -19.58 19.07 -22.18
N LEU A 121 -18.43 18.67 -21.64
CA LEU A 121 -18.19 17.33 -21.13
C LEU A 121 -19.20 16.99 -20.02
N SER A 122 -19.52 17.96 -19.15
CA SER A 122 -20.52 17.82 -18.08
C SER A 122 -21.94 17.52 -18.56
N SER A 123 -22.26 17.69 -19.85
CA SER A 123 -23.58 17.38 -20.41
C SER A 123 -23.62 16.02 -21.13
N ARG A 124 -22.51 15.27 -21.16
CA ARG A 124 -22.44 13.97 -21.85
C ARG A 124 -23.01 12.88 -20.94
N PRO A 125 -23.99 12.07 -21.41
CA PRO A 125 -24.53 10.96 -20.61
C PRO A 125 -23.48 9.96 -20.14
N ALA A 126 -22.45 9.72 -20.96
CA ALA A 126 -21.32 8.87 -20.57
C ALA A 126 -20.58 9.43 -19.36
N PHE A 127 -20.34 10.74 -19.30
CA PHE A 127 -19.68 11.39 -18.16
C PHE A 127 -20.49 11.21 -16.87
N HIS A 128 -21.81 11.40 -16.92
CA HIS A 128 -22.69 11.22 -15.76
C HIS A 128 -22.60 9.82 -15.18
N ARG A 129 -22.72 8.81 -16.05
CA ARG A 129 -22.64 7.41 -15.65
C ARG A 129 -21.27 7.08 -15.05
N ASP A 130 -20.20 7.54 -15.69
CA ASP A 130 -18.84 7.19 -15.31
C ASP A 130 -18.48 7.76 -13.93
N VAL A 131 -18.85 9.01 -13.66
CA VAL A 131 -18.62 9.63 -12.34
C VAL A 131 -19.50 8.97 -11.27
N ALA A 132 -20.76 8.66 -11.56
CA ALA A 132 -21.64 7.99 -10.61
C ALA A 132 -21.12 6.59 -10.23
N LEU A 133 -20.67 5.81 -11.21
CA LEU A 133 -20.05 4.50 -10.96
C LEU A 133 -18.75 4.64 -10.17
N ALA A 134 -17.90 5.61 -10.51
CA ALA A 134 -16.64 5.84 -9.81
C ALA A 134 -16.86 6.22 -8.34
N GLU A 135 -17.77 7.14 -8.05
CA GLU A 135 -18.10 7.56 -6.67
C GLU A 135 -18.65 6.41 -5.84
N SER A 136 -19.55 5.60 -6.41
CA SER A 136 -20.15 4.46 -5.70
C SER A 136 -19.12 3.37 -5.43
N SER A 137 -18.25 3.06 -6.41
CA SER A 137 -17.14 2.13 -6.23
C SER A 137 -16.15 2.62 -5.16
N LEU A 138 -15.80 3.91 -5.17
CA LEU A 138 -14.92 4.50 -4.15
C LEU A 138 -15.51 4.34 -2.75
N ARG A 139 -16.80 4.63 -2.59
CA ARG A 139 -17.48 4.49 -1.30
C ARG A 139 -17.56 3.05 -0.82
N ALA A 140 -17.82 2.11 -1.72
CA ALA A 140 -17.83 0.68 -1.39
C ALA A 140 -16.45 0.22 -0.92
N ALA A 141 -15.40 0.53 -1.68
CA ALA A 141 -14.03 0.19 -1.34
C ALA A 141 -13.57 0.81 -0.02
N ARG A 142 -13.87 2.10 0.21
CA ARG A 142 -13.60 2.78 1.49
C ARG A 142 -14.33 2.11 2.65
N SER A 143 -15.61 1.78 2.47
CA SER A 143 -16.42 1.18 3.53
C SER A 143 -15.84 -0.17 3.96
N LEU A 144 -15.50 -1.04 3.01
CA LEU A 144 -14.88 -2.33 3.31
C LEU A 144 -13.50 -2.15 3.97
N PHE A 145 -12.64 -1.30 3.39
CA PHE A 145 -11.29 -1.05 3.89
C PHE A 145 -11.27 -0.55 5.34
N TYR A 146 -12.06 0.48 5.66
CA TYR A 146 -12.10 1.01 7.03
C TYR A 146 -12.83 0.07 8.00
N LYS A 147 -13.81 -0.72 7.54
CA LYS A 147 -14.49 -1.71 8.38
C LYS A 147 -13.55 -2.81 8.85
N ASP A 148 -12.69 -3.31 7.96
CA ASP A 148 -11.72 -4.34 8.32
C ASP A 148 -10.62 -3.80 9.23
N ILE A 149 -10.20 -2.53 9.04
CA ILE A 149 -9.28 -1.85 9.97
C ILE A 149 -9.89 -1.74 11.37
N GLU A 150 -11.14 -1.29 11.48
CA GLU A 150 -11.87 -1.17 12.76
C GLU A 150 -11.97 -2.53 13.44
N THR A 151 -12.34 -3.57 12.68
CA THR A 151 -12.50 -4.94 13.18
C THR A 151 -11.16 -5.49 13.70
N ALA A 152 -10.08 -5.28 12.95
CA ALA A 152 -8.75 -5.68 13.37
C ALA A 152 -8.25 -4.91 14.59
N TRP A 153 -8.60 -3.62 14.70
CA TRP A 153 -8.26 -2.80 15.85
C TRP A 153 -8.99 -3.26 17.12
N ASP A 154 -10.29 -3.55 17.02
CA ASP A 154 -11.11 -4.06 18.12
C ASP A 154 -10.62 -5.43 18.60
N GLU A 155 -10.19 -6.29 17.68
CA GLU A 155 -9.56 -7.57 18.02
C GLU A 155 -8.22 -7.35 18.71
N ALA A 156 -7.39 -6.46 18.17
CA ALA A 156 -6.08 -6.11 18.72
C ALA A 156 -6.13 -5.55 20.15
N GLN A 157 -7.26 -4.98 20.58
CA GLN A 157 -7.47 -4.59 21.99
C GLN A 157 -7.44 -5.80 22.94
N LYS A 158 -7.82 -6.99 22.45
CA LYS A 158 -8.07 -8.20 23.26
C LYS A 158 -7.04 -9.30 23.02
N THR A 159 -6.64 -9.53 21.77
CA THR A 159 -5.72 -10.60 21.38
C THR A 159 -4.95 -10.22 20.11
N ALA A 160 -3.90 -10.97 19.77
CA ALA A 160 -3.30 -10.89 18.45
C ALA A 160 -4.33 -11.25 17.37
N GLY A 161 -4.28 -10.57 16.22
CA GLY A 161 -5.26 -10.75 15.14
C GLY A 161 -5.32 -12.17 14.60
N SER A 162 -6.54 -12.70 14.47
CA SER A 162 -6.79 -14.02 13.91
C SER A 162 -6.34 -14.14 12.44
N LEU A 163 -6.17 -15.37 11.96
CA LEU A 163 -5.88 -15.63 10.54
C LEU A 163 -6.93 -14.98 9.62
N GLU A 164 -8.20 -15.01 10.01
CA GLU A 164 -9.29 -14.43 9.24
C GLU A 164 -9.19 -12.91 9.18
N THR A 165 -8.94 -12.24 10.31
CA THR A 165 -8.72 -10.79 10.34
C THR A 165 -7.52 -10.38 9.50
N ARG A 166 -6.42 -11.14 9.57
CA ARG A 166 -5.24 -10.92 8.71
C ARG A 166 -5.62 -11.02 7.24
N ARG A 167 -6.34 -12.07 6.84
CA ARG A 167 -6.83 -12.27 5.47
C ARG A 167 -7.71 -11.10 5.01
N LEU A 168 -8.69 -10.69 5.81
CA LEU A 168 -9.63 -9.61 5.49
C LEU A 168 -8.90 -8.29 5.28
N LEU A 169 -8.04 -7.87 6.23
CA LEU A 169 -7.22 -6.66 6.09
C LEU A 169 -6.42 -6.63 4.79
N ARG A 170 -5.75 -7.74 4.47
CA ARG A 170 -4.86 -7.82 3.30
C ARG A 170 -5.68 -7.75 2.02
N THR A 171 -6.77 -8.51 1.94
CA THR A 171 -7.63 -8.55 0.75
C THR A 171 -8.42 -7.27 0.52
N SER A 172 -8.95 -6.62 1.56
CA SER A 172 -9.62 -5.32 1.41
C SER A 172 -8.65 -4.20 1.04
N THR A 173 -7.39 -4.26 1.48
CA THR A 173 -6.35 -3.33 1.02
C THR A 173 -6.04 -3.52 -0.47
N VAL A 174 -5.88 -4.77 -0.94
CA VAL A 174 -5.71 -5.05 -2.38
C VAL A 174 -6.92 -4.56 -3.17
N HIS A 175 -8.13 -4.86 -2.68
CA HIS A 175 -9.37 -4.38 -3.31
C HIS A 175 -9.40 -2.85 -3.41
N ALA A 176 -9.07 -2.13 -2.34
CA ALA A 176 -8.98 -0.67 -2.34
C ALA A 176 -8.03 -0.12 -3.41
N VAL A 177 -6.84 -0.73 -3.56
CA VAL A 177 -5.88 -0.33 -4.60
C VAL A 177 -6.41 -0.64 -6.00
N THR A 178 -6.92 -1.84 -6.24
CA THR A 178 -7.46 -2.21 -7.58
C THR A 178 -8.65 -1.35 -7.99
N THR A 179 -9.58 -1.07 -7.08
CA THR A 179 -10.70 -0.15 -7.34
C THR A 179 -10.22 1.27 -7.58
N ALA A 180 -9.19 1.74 -6.87
CA ALA A 180 -8.60 3.04 -7.12
C ALA A 180 -8.00 3.15 -8.54
N ILE A 181 -7.31 2.12 -9.01
CA ILE A 181 -6.79 2.04 -10.39
C ILE A 181 -7.94 2.18 -11.39
N ASP A 182 -8.99 1.36 -11.26
CA ASP A 182 -10.13 1.38 -12.18
C ASP A 182 -10.81 2.76 -12.24
N ILE A 183 -10.95 3.42 -11.09
CA ILE A 183 -11.51 4.77 -10.99
C ILE A 183 -10.61 5.79 -11.70
N ILE A 184 -9.31 5.77 -11.40
CA ILE A 184 -8.34 6.73 -11.94
C ILE A 184 -8.22 6.56 -13.46
N ASP A 185 -8.08 5.34 -13.94
CA ASP A 185 -8.01 5.00 -15.37
C ASP A 185 -9.28 5.46 -16.10
N ARG A 186 -10.45 5.28 -15.47
CA ARG A 186 -11.71 5.74 -16.02
C ARG A 186 -11.78 7.26 -16.07
N MET A 187 -11.43 7.97 -15.01
CA MET A 187 -11.46 9.45 -14.99
C MET A 187 -10.46 10.04 -16.00
N TYR A 188 -9.25 9.48 -16.06
CA TYR A 188 -8.23 9.81 -17.05
C TYR A 188 -8.75 9.67 -18.49
N THR A 189 -9.43 8.56 -18.79
CA THR A 189 -9.99 8.28 -20.12
C THR A 189 -11.22 9.15 -20.43
N THR A 190 -12.13 9.31 -19.46
CA THR A 190 -13.37 10.06 -19.61
C THR A 190 -13.11 11.55 -19.83
N VAL A 191 -12.08 12.11 -19.18
CA VAL A 191 -11.63 13.47 -19.47
C VAL A 191 -10.96 13.55 -20.83
N GLY A 192 -10.23 12.53 -21.28
CA GLY A 192 -9.56 12.52 -22.59
C GLY A 192 -8.43 13.55 -22.65
N GLY A 193 -8.08 14.08 -23.83
CA GLY A 193 -6.82 14.84 -24.05
C GLY A 193 -6.47 16.04 -23.15
N SER A 194 -7.30 16.46 -22.19
CA SER A 194 -6.88 17.38 -21.13
C SER A 194 -6.13 16.67 -19.99
N SER A 195 -6.32 15.36 -19.83
CA SER A 195 -5.70 14.57 -18.76
C SER A 195 -4.21 14.33 -19.00
N VAL A 196 -3.74 14.44 -20.25
CA VAL A 196 -2.35 14.11 -20.64
C VAL A 196 -1.34 15.21 -20.31
N TYR A 197 -1.79 16.43 -20.03
CA TYR A 197 -0.89 17.55 -19.74
C TYR A 197 -0.23 17.39 -18.38
N GLU A 198 1.03 17.80 -18.27
CA GLU A 198 1.82 17.67 -17.04
C GLU A 198 1.17 18.36 -15.83
N GLU A 199 0.43 19.44 -16.07
CA GLU A 199 -0.29 20.19 -15.04
C GLU A 199 -1.55 19.45 -14.53
N SER A 200 -2.10 18.50 -15.30
CA SER A 200 -3.27 17.73 -14.87
C SER A 200 -2.85 16.74 -13.78
N ALA A 201 -3.62 16.69 -12.69
CA ALA A 201 -3.41 15.70 -11.65
C ALA A 201 -3.84 14.29 -12.12
N LEU A 202 -4.73 14.16 -13.12
CA LEU A 202 -5.18 12.88 -13.66
C LEU A 202 -4.02 12.02 -14.18
N GLN A 203 -3.13 12.55 -15.03
CA GLN A 203 -1.97 11.77 -15.47
C GLN A 203 -0.97 11.51 -14.34
N ARG A 204 -0.88 12.40 -13.34
CA ARG A 204 -0.03 12.17 -12.17
C ARG A 204 -0.56 11.01 -11.34
N HIS A 205 -1.83 11.04 -10.94
CA HIS A 205 -2.50 9.96 -10.22
C HIS A 205 -2.48 8.64 -11.00
N PHE A 206 -2.69 8.69 -12.32
CA PHE A 206 -2.56 7.53 -13.20
C PHE A 206 -1.18 6.87 -13.06
N ARG A 207 -0.10 7.64 -13.26
CA ARG A 207 1.26 7.07 -13.14
C ARG A 207 1.55 6.60 -11.71
N ASP A 208 1.15 7.38 -10.72
CA ASP A 208 1.46 7.14 -9.32
C ASP A 208 0.74 5.89 -8.79
N VAL A 209 -0.53 5.68 -9.12
CA VAL A 209 -1.28 4.48 -8.69
C VAL A 209 -0.76 3.20 -9.34
N HIS A 210 -0.36 3.26 -10.61
CA HIS A 210 0.20 2.11 -11.32
C HIS A 210 1.58 1.72 -10.80
N VAL A 211 2.38 2.66 -10.29
CA VAL A 211 3.62 2.34 -9.56
C VAL A 211 3.31 1.82 -8.15
N ALA A 212 2.37 2.43 -7.43
CA ALA A 212 1.98 1.99 -6.08
C ALA A 212 1.50 0.53 -6.06
N SER A 213 0.76 0.10 -7.09
CA SER A 213 0.18 -1.23 -7.19
C SER A 213 1.20 -2.35 -7.38
N GLN A 214 2.44 -2.03 -7.78
CA GLN A 214 3.53 -3.01 -7.89
C GLN A 214 4.14 -3.39 -6.55
N HIS A 215 3.79 -2.68 -5.47
CA HIS A 215 4.35 -2.95 -4.16
C HIS A 215 3.90 -4.31 -3.65
N MET A 216 4.83 -5.16 -3.18
CA MET A 216 4.56 -6.54 -2.74
C MET A 216 3.43 -6.67 -1.71
N MET A 217 3.18 -5.59 -0.94
CA MET A 217 2.13 -5.56 0.07
C MET A 217 0.72 -5.51 -0.50
N VAL A 218 0.54 -5.16 -1.78
CA VAL A 218 -0.77 -5.06 -2.44
C VAL A 218 -0.80 -5.77 -3.80
N ALA A 219 0.23 -6.57 -4.10
CA ALA A 219 0.35 -7.32 -5.35
C ALA A 219 -0.50 -8.60 -5.34
N GLU A 220 -0.66 -9.19 -6.53
CA GLU A 220 -1.46 -10.40 -6.79
C GLU A 220 -1.19 -11.59 -5.84
N PRO A 221 0.06 -11.90 -5.42
CA PRO A 221 0.32 -12.99 -4.47
C PRO A 221 -0.43 -12.89 -3.13
N VAL A 222 -0.88 -11.69 -2.74
CA VAL A 222 -1.70 -11.51 -1.53
C VAL A 222 -3.06 -12.18 -1.67
N MET A 223 -3.68 -12.10 -2.85
CA MET A 223 -4.96 -12.75 -3.13
C MET A 223 -4.79 -14.28 -3.21
N GLU A 224 -3.68 -14.77 -3.76
CA GLU A 224 -3.35 -16.20 -3.75
C GLU A 224 -3.27 -16.74 -2.32
N LEU A 225 -2.50 -16.07 -1.44
CA LEU A 225 -2.38 -16.45 -0.03
C LEU A 225 -3.75 -16.48 0.67
N ALA A 226 -4.60 -15.50 0.40
CA ALA A 226 -5.96 -15.50 0.93
C ALA A 226 -6.80 -16.68 0.41
N GLY A 227 -6.70 -16.99 -0.88
CA GLY A 227 -7.38 -18.14 -1.50
C GLY A 227 -6.95 -19.48 -0.93
N ARG A 228 -5.65 -19.65 -0.61
CA ARG A 228 -5.11 -20.84 0.07
C ARG A 228 -5.75 -21.05 1.45
N VAL A 229 -5.86 -19.97 2.25
CA VAL A 229 -6.53 -20.01 3.55
C VAL A 229 -8.00 -20.39 3.40
N MET A 230 -8.72 -19.74 2.47
CA MET A 230 -10.14 -20.02 2.22
C MET A 230 -10.38 -21.46 1.75
N SER A 231 -9.42 -22.04 1.04
CA SER A 231 -9.47 -23.43 0.56
C SER A 231 -9.04 -24.45 1.63
N GLY A 232 -8.63 -24.00 2.82
CA GLY A 232 -8.21 -24.87 3.92
C GLY A 232 -6.85 -25.54 3.72
N ILE A 233 -6.03 -25.06 2.79
CA ILE A 233 -4.72 -25.66 2.48
C ILE A 233 -3.54 -24.92 3.15
N ASP A 234 -3.81 -23.82 3.83
CA ASP A 234 -2.84 -23.08 4.64
C ASP A 234 -3.54 -22.49 5.88
N ASP A 235 -3.15 -22.94 7.06
CA ASP A 235 -3.72 -22.55 8.35
C ASP A 235 -2.85 -21.53 9.11
N GLN A 236 -1.69 -21.17 8.57
CA GLN A 236 -0.75 -20.24 9.19
C GLN A 236 -0.58 -18.96 8.37
N ALA A 237 -0.45 -19.09 7.05
CA ALA A 237 -0.27 -18.03 6.06
C ALA A 237 0.54 -16.84 6.61
N PRO A 238 1.85 -17.01 6.87
CA PRO A 238 2.65 -16.01 7.57
C PRO A 238 2.77 -14.67 6.82
N GLY A 239 2.51 -14.65 5.51
CA GLY A 239 2.50 -13.43 4.67
C GLY A 239 1.19 -12.63 4.69
N LEU A 240 0.15 -13.12 5.39
CA LEU A 240 -1.08 -12.36 5.68
C LEU A 240 -0.94 -11.56 6.97
#